data_AF-A0AAV5A442-F1
#
_entry.id   AF-A0AAV5A442-F1
#
_cell.length_a   1.000
_cell.length_b   1.000
_cell.length_c   1.000
_cell.angle_alpha   90.00
_cell.angle_beta   90.00
_cell.angle_gamma   90.00
#
_symmetry.space_group_name_H-M   'P 1'
#
loop_
_entity.id
_entity.type
_entity.pdbx_description
1 polymer ?
#
loop_
_entity_poly.entity_id
_entity_poly.type
_entity_poly.pdbx_seq_one_letter_code
_entity_poly.pdbx_strand_id
1 'polypeptide(L)'
;MRVFAQVCKSSLSSSSSLKPKSLLFRSQESEQAIRKWLISKEGPHFSLQTLHISRLNDLFAILPTRSHEYRFMKMKPSPPILGSFISLSCYFGLFPDLYRVAPLKIDGSTAWHTPPYPFTRKLPHSGRVVVSLKSPPIVGMNFIKKGIHLESKEARSYSPKHSSILHTRRKIHLYQWFPVRTDLLNEDCVTAFYPDKYDGKPNQFDGLPGSSEGFLSYSFMPTRWRIRDFAMFSQDTHKIYYDPDYAKLEGYPDLVVQPSLQVTVMLDVLLAYMHQGFMCNALEYRVINPLFCNREIRVFRYPYSGTNQPLCLDDLTPDPTALIELEGSLKDKSTTRQEIKRSILPRRSGLKGRVLIWTEDENGTVGTVVFATLIKRTSPVWQLDSRTGYILPVGSTWPPEEKRNNNHPTGQRPLEDDTRNPDQEIVEEPVTFDSLGRPILRHISQPLRAWPSRHPWQQNDDDIAALDSERDARKQYAARLEESRNLLKQLARKEGNNFSDLD
;
A
#
# COMPACT_ATOMS: atom_id res chain seq x y z
N MET A 1 -18.87 17.19 -14.31
CA MET A 1 -19.09 17.95 -13.04
C MET A 1 -20.35 17.53 -12.26
N ARG A 2 -21.52 17.27 -12.87
CA ARG A 2 -22.75 16.84 -12.14
C ARG A 2 -22.61 15.48 -11.43
N VAL A 3 -22.01 14.47 -12.06
CA VAL A 3 -21.75 13.16 -11.45
C VAL A 3 -20.81 13.28 -10.22
N PHE A 4 -19.70 14.03 -10.35
CA PHE A 4 -18.79 14.33 -9.23
C PHE A 4 -19.47 15.09 -8.09
N ALA A 5 -20.31 16.09 -8.40
CA ALA A 5 -21.07 16.80 -7.39
C ALA A 5 -22.11 15.89 -6.70
N GLN A 6 -22.75 14.96 -7.39
CA GLN A 6 -23.68 13.98 -6.79
C GLN A 6 -22.93 13.00 -5.86
N VAL A 7 -21.77 12.50 -6.31
CA VAL A 7 -20.94 11.51 -5.60
C VAL A 7 -20.26 12.10 -4.36
N CYS A 8 -19.79 13.36 -4.42
CA CYS A 8 -19.09 14.02 -3.32
C CYS A 8 -19.99 14.92 -2.44
N LYS A 9 -21.03 15.60 -2.97
CA LYS A 9 -21.92 16.45 -2.15
C LYS A 9 -22.86 15.63 -1.25
N SER A 10 -23.20 14.40 -1.62
CA SER A 10 -24.00 13.52 -0.74
C SER A 10 -23.25 13.06 0.51
N SER A 11 -21.92 13.22 0.55
CA SER A 11 -21.07 12.66 1.61
C SER A 11 -20.23 13.69 2.39
N LEU A 12 -19.87 14.83 1.79
CA LEU A 12 -18.87 15.76 2.36
C LEU A 12 -19.39 17.16 2.76
N SER A 13 -20.60 17.58 2.40
CA SER A 13 -21.06 18.96 2.65
C SER A 13 -22.49 19.06 3.17
N SER A 14 -22.70 18.71 4.45
CA SER A 14 -23.85 19.20 5.22
C SER A 14 -23.59 19.04 6.73
N SER A 15 -22.76 19.90 7.31
CA SER A 15 -22.68 20.09 8.76
C SER A 15 -23.75 21.07 9.26
N SER A 16 -24.94 21.05 8.65
CA SER A 16 -26.10 21.77 9.18
C SER A 16 -26.58 21.03 10.43
N SER A 17 -26.79 21.75 11.52
CA SER A 17 -27.31 21.23 12.79
C SER A 17 -28.66 20.54 12.60
N LEU A 18 -28.62 19.25 12.25
CA LEU A 18 -29.81 18.43 12.15
C LEU A 18 -30.32 18.18 13.56
N LYS A 19 -31.50 18.73 13.86
CA LYS A 19 -32.29 18.29 15.02
C LYS A 19 -32.44 16.77 14.89
N PRO A 20 -32.07 15.97 15.92
CA PRO A 20 -32.13 14.52 15.83
C PRO A 20 -33.59 14.11 15.63
N LYS A 21 -33.92 13.63 14.42
CA LYS A 21 -35.17 12.90 14.18
C LYS A 21 -35.16 11.67 15.09
N SER A 22 -36.30 11.35 15.69
CA SER A 22 -36.44 10.20 16.59
C SER A 22 -35.92 8.94 15.90
N LEU A 23 -34.83 8.41 16.44
CA LEU A 23 -34.19 7.21 15.94
C LEU A 23 -35.08 6.03 16.38
N LEU A 24 -35.48 5.18 15.44
CA LEU A 24 -36.27 3.98 15.73
C LEU A 24 -35.40 2.94 16.45
N PHE A 25 -35.19 3.15 17.75
CA PHE A 25 -34.49 2.21 18.60
C PHE A 25 -35.47 1.23 19.27
N ARG A 26 -35.04 -0.02 19.42
CA ARG A 26 -35.85 -1.07 20.07
C ARG A 26 -36.05 -0.83 21.56
N SER A 27 -35.14 -0.11 22.22
CA SER A 27 -35.24 0.27 23.63
C SER A 27 -34.66 1.66 23.87
N GLN A 28 -35.20 2.35 24.88
CA GLN A 28 -34.69 3.63 25.38
C GLN A 28 -33.22 3.52 25.83
N GLU A 29 -32.83 2.37 26.39
CA GLU A 29 -31.45 2.09 26.80
C GLU A 29 -30.48 2.08 25.60
N SER A 30 -30.88 1.45 24.49
CA SER A 30 -30.07 1.44 23.26
C SER A 30 -29.88 2.85 22.71
N GLU A 31 -30.95 3.65 22.74
CA GLU A 31 -30.89 5.06 22.33
C GLU A 31 -29.91 5.85 23.20
N GLN A 32 -29.99 5.72 24.53
CA GLN A 32 -29.11 6.41 25.45
C GLN A 32 -27.66 5.98 25.27
N ALA A 33 -27.39 4.68 25.08
CA ALA A 33 -26.05 4.17 24.83
C ALA A 33 -25.44 4.75 23.54
N ILE A 34 -26.24 4.86 22.47
CA ILE A 34 -25.79 5.43 21.20
C ILE A 34 -25.56 6.93 21.32
N ARG A 35 -26.46 7.66 22.00
CA ARG A 35 -26.26 9.09 22.27
C ARG A 35 -24.98 9.33 23.08
N LYS A 36 -24.72 8.51 24.10
CA LYS A 36 -23.49 8.55 24.89
C LYS A 36 -22.26 8.26 24.03
N TRP A 37 -22.34 7.29 23.13
CA TRP A 37 -21.27 6.96 22.19
C TRP A 37 -20.99 8.08 21.18
N LEU A 38 -22.03 8.71 20.63
CA LEU A 38 -21.90 9.83 19.66
C LEU A 38 -21.15 11.03 20.26
N ILE A 39 -21.36 11.32 21.55
CA ILE A 39 -20.72 12.45 22.24
C ILE A 39 -19.39 12.08 22.91
N SER A 40 -19.05 10.79 23.01
CA SER A 40 -17.82 10.39 23.70
C SER A 40 -16.59 10.76 22.86
N LYS A 41 -15.63 11.41 23.52
CA LYS A 41 -14.33 11.73 22.94
C LYS A 41 -13.39 10.55 23.14
N GLU A 42 -12.62 10.24 22.12
CA GLU A 42 -11.60 9.20 22.17
C GLU A 42 -10.26 9.83 21.80
N GLY A 43 -9.22 9.47 22.55
CA GLY A 43 -7.87 9.98 22.29
C GLY A 43 -7.31 9.44 20.98
N PRO A 44 -6.27 10.10 20.42
CA PRO A 44 -5.57 9.57 19.27
C PRO A 44 -4.87 8.26 19.64
N HIS A 45 -4.88 7.31 18.70
CA HIS A 45 -4.13 6.08 18.82
C HIS A 45 -2.85 6.17 17.99
N PHE A 46 -1.73 5.75 18.57
CA PHE A 46 -0.45 5.72 17.87
C PHE A 46 0.12 4.31 17.85
N SER A 47 0.60 3.90 16.69
CA SER A 47 1.39 2.68 16.55
C SER A 47 2.71 2.99 15.86
N LEU A 48 3.77 2.34 16.31
CA LEU A 48 5.07 2.35 15.66
C LEU A 48 5.17 1.09 14.80
N GLN A 49 5.53 1.26 13.54
CA GLN A 49 5.65 0.18 12.58
C GLN A 49 7.02 0.24 11.92
N THR A 50 7.67 -0.90 11.77
CA THR A 50 8.88 -1.04 10.98
C THR A 50 8.53 -1.77 9.70
N LEU A 51 8.86 -1.17 8.55
CA LEU A 51 8.59 -1.80 7.27
C LEU A 51 9.79 -2.61 6.81
N HIS A 52 9.73 -3.91 7.08
CA HIS A 52 10.70 -4.86 6.55
C HIS A 52 10.39 -5.20 5.08
N ILE A 53 11.45 -5.38 4.28
CA ILE A 53 11.33 -5.80 2.88
C ILE A 53 10.65 -7.18 2.76
N SER A 54 10.82 -8.06 3.76
CA SER A 54 10.13 -9.36 3.83
C SER A 54 8.61 -9.20 3.78
N ARG A 55 8.03 -8.28 4.58
CA ARG A 55 6.58 -8.01 4.54
C ARG A 55 6.11 -7.58 3.16
N LEU A 56 6.91 -6.79 2.47
CA LEU A 56 6.62 -6.34 1.12
C LEU A 56 6.64 -7.51 0.11
N ASN A 57 7.58 -8.44 0.27
CA ASN A 57 7.63 -9.68 -0.51
C ASN A 57 6.42 -10.59 -0.20
N ASP A 58 6.02 -10.69 1.06
CA ASP A 58 4.84 -11.48 1.46
C ASP A 58 3.57 -10.89 0.81
N LEU A 59 3.39 -9.57 0.89
CA LEU A 59 2.28 -8.90 0.19
C LEU A 59 2.33 -9.20 -1.31
N PHE A 60 3.51 -9.09 -1.92
CA PHE A 60 3.69 -9.36 -3.34
C PHE A 60 3.27 -10.79 -3.71
N ALA A 61 3.57 -11.78 -2.88
CA ALA A 61 3.16 -13.17 -3.10
C ALA A 61 1.64 -13.39 -2.98
N ILE A 62 0.95 -12.60 -2.13
CA ILE A 62 -0.50 -12.71 -1.90
C ILE A 62 -1.32 -12.10 -3.04
N LEU A 63 -0.82 -11.02 -3.66
CA LEU A 63 -1.61 -10.23 -4.60
C LEU A 63 -1.90 -10.98 -5.92
N PRO A 64 -3.16 -11.00 -6.38
CA PRO A 64 -3.54 -11.76 -7.57
C PRO A 64 -2.86 -11.24 -8.84
N THR A 65 -2.56 -9.95 -8.86
CA THR A 65 -1.84 -9.21 -9.92
C THR A 65 -0.39 -9.65 -10.10
N ARG A 66 0.12 -10.57 -9.29
CA ARG A 66 1.47 -11.15 -9.41
C ARG A 66 1.49 -12.59 -9.89
N SER A 67 0.32 -13.22 -9.98
CA SER A 67 0.22 -14.59 -10.49
C SER A 67 0.58 -14.64 -11.98
N HIS A 68 1.23 -15.73 -12.40
CA HIS A 68 1.60 -15.96 -13.81
C HIS A 68 0.41 -16.15 -14.74
N GLU A 69 -0.79 -16.31 -14.16
CA GLU A 69 -2.03 -16.64 -14.87
C GLU A 69 -2.52 -15.52 -15.80
N TYR A 70 -1.99 -14.29 -15.71
CA TYR A 70 -2.56 -13.15 -16.44
C TYR A 70 -1.55 -12.48 -17.39
N ARG A 71 -1.80 -12.65 -18.70
CA ARG A 71 -0.93 -12.19 -19.81
C ARG A 71 -1.16 -10.74 -20.24
N PHE A 72 -2.21 -10.07 -19.75
CA PHE A 72 -2.70 -8.81 -20.33
C PHE A 72 -2.07 -7.53 -19.74
N MET A 73 -1.32 -7.63 -18.65
CA MET A 73 -0.62 -6.47 -18.07
C MET A 73 0.63 -6.14 -18.88
N LYS A 74 0.71 -4.91 -19.41
CA LYS A 74 1.86 -4.41 -20.19
C LYS A 74 3.16 -4.47 -19.39
N MET A 75 3.09 -4.13 -18.11
CA MET A 75 4.20 -4.25 -17.18
C MET A 75 3.79 -5.14 -16.01
N LYS A 76 4.51 -6.24 -15.81
CA LYS A 76 4.43 -7.00 -14.56
C LYS A 76 5.09 -6.16 -13.47
N PRO A 77 4.43 -5.91 -12.34
CA PRO A 77 5.08 -5.16 -11.28
C PRO A 77 6.27 -5.98 -10.76
N SER A 78 7.43 -5.34 -10.66
CA SER A 78 8.64 -5.99 -10.17
C SER A 78 8.56 -6.18 -8.65
N PRO A 79 9.25 -7.18 -8.09
CA PRO A 79 9.46 -7.26 -6.65
C PRO A 79 9.98 -5.93 -6.09
N PRO A 80 9.64 -5.61 -4.84
CA PRO A 80 10.07 -4.37 -4.21
C PRO A 80 11.59 -4.38 -4.03
N ILE A 81 12.25 -3.29 -4.42
CA ILE A 81 13.70 -3.11 -4.32
C ILE A 81 14.00 -2.18 -3.15
N LEU A 82 15.02 -2.49 -2.35
CA LEU A 82 15.46 -1.61 -1.26
C LEU A 82 15.77 -0.20 -1.78
N GLY A 83 15.27 0.84 -1.10
CA GLY A 83 15.42 2.22 -1.55
C GLY A 83 14.43 2.68 -2.64
N SER A 84 13.56 1.79 -3.16
CA SER A 84 12.51 2.18 -4.12
C SER A 84 11.25 2.67 -3.43
N PHE A 85 10.46 3.53 -4.08
CA PHE A 85 9.21 4.00 -3.48
C PHE A 85 8.23 2.87 -3.24
N ILE A 86 7.55 2.94 -2.10
CA ILE A 86 6.42 2.08 -1.81
C ILE A 86 5.24 2.62 -2.62
N SER A 87 4.76 1.80 -3.54
CA SER A 87 3.57 2.11 -4.31
C SER A 87 2.37 2.30 -3.37
N LEU A 88 1.49 3.24 -3.73
CA LEU A 88 0.25 3.48 -3.00
C LEU A 88 -0.67 2.24 -2.97
N SER A 89 -0.53 1.33 -3.95
CA SER A 89 -1.18 0.01 -3.91
C SER A 89 -0.83 -0.78 -2.64
N CYS A 90 0.42 -0.75 -2.19
CA CYS A 90 0.88 -1.52 -1.05
C CYS A 90 0.39 -0.95 0.30
N TYR A 91 -0.05 0.32 0.33
CA TYR A 91 -0.42 1.01 1.57
C TYR A 91 -1.41 0.22 2.43
N PHE A 92 -2.49 -0.28 1.81
CA PHE A 92 -3.59 -0.94 2.51
C PHE A 92 -3.21 -2.28 3.13
N GLY A 93 -2.20 -2.97 2.58
CA GLY A 93 -1.67 -4.19 3.19
C GLY A 93 -0.60 -3.91 4.24
N LEU A 94 0.26 -2.92 3.99
CA LEU A 94 1.46 -2.71 4.80
C LEU A 94 1.24 -1.98 6.11
N PHE A 95 0.25 -1.09 6.16
CA PHE A 95 0.01 -0.22 7.31
C PHE A 95 -1.31 -0.55 7.97
N PRO A 96 -1.44 -1.72 8.59
CA PRO A 96 -2.66 -2.09 9.30
C PRO A 96 -2.90 -1.16 10.49
N ASP A 97 -4.14 -1.11 10.96
CA ASP A 97 -4.43 -0.49 12.26
C ASP A 97 -3.94 -1.44 13.35
N LEU A 98 -2.68 -1.27 13.80
CA LEU A 98 -2.13 -2.09 14.88
C LEU A 98 -2.75 -1.66 16.21
N TYR A 99 -3.59 -2.52 16.78
CA TYR A 99 -4.06 -2.37 18.16
C TYR A 99 -3.28 -3.34 19.05
N ARG A 100 -2.75 -2.85 20.19
CA ARG A 100 -2.18 -3.71 21.23
C ARG A 100 -3.30 -4.62 21.71
N VAL A 101 -3.34 -5.88 21.25
CA VAL A 101 -4.30 -6.97 21.59
C VAL A 101 -5.50 -6.45 22.38
N ALA A 102 -6.23 -5.49 21.79
CA ALA A 102 -7.44 -5.02 22.40
C ALA A 102 -8.38 -6.22 22.34
N PRO A 103 -9.33 -6.36 23.28
CA PRO A 103 -10.33 -7.41 23.14
C PRO A 103 -10.99 -7.22 21.77
N LEU A 104 -10.65 -8.10 20.83
CA LEU A 104 -11.32 -8.17 19.55
C LEU A 104 -12.77 -8.48 19.88
N LYS A 105 -13.68 -7.89 19.10
CA LYS A 105 -15.09 -8.24 19.19
C LYS A 105 -15.25 -9.71 18.78
N ILE A 106 -16.43 -10.25 19.06
CA ILE A 106 -16.79 -11.61 18.64
C ILE A 106 -16.68 -11.81 17.12
N ASP A 107 -16.83 -10.73 16.35
CA ASP A 107 -16.70 -10.68 14.89
C ASP A 107 -15.24 -10.61 14.39
N GLY A 108 -14.25 -10.59 15.31
CA GLY A 108 -12.83 -10.47 15.02
C GLY A 108 -12.36 -9.04 14.67
N SER A 109 -13.28 -8.08 14.62
CA SER A 109 -12.96 -6.66 14.40
C SER A 109 -12.56 -5.96 15.69
N THR A 110 -11.92 -4.81 15.53
CA THR A 110 -11.43 -4.03 16.66
C THR A 110 -12.59 -3.32 17.36
N ALA A 111 -12.67 -3.45 18.69
CA ALA A 111 -13.72 -2.80 19.48
C ALA A 111 -13.60 -1.27 19.51
N TRP A 112 -12.43 -0.73 19.16
CA TRP A 112 -12.17 0.70 19.15
C TRP A 112 -13.07 1.44 18.15
N HIS A 113 -13.65 2.56 18.58
CA HIS A 113 -14.64 3.35 17.82
C HIS A 113 -15.90 2.59 17.36
N THR A 114 -16.18 1.41 17.93
CA THR A 114 -17.38 0.67 17.56
C THR A 114 -18.57 1.16 18.37
N PRO A 115 -19.72 1.46 17.75
CA PRO A 115 -20.95 1.78 18.47
C PRO A 115 -21.45 0.60 19.32
N PRO A 116 -22.30 0.85 20.32
CA PRO A 116 -22.94 -0.23 21.07
C PRO A 116 -23.91 -1.03 20.19
N TYR A 117 -24.33 -2.19 20.69
CA TYR A 117 -25.44 -2.96 20.12
C TYR A 117 -26.66 -2.06 19.84
N PRO A 118 -27.41 -2.23 18.73
CA PRO A 118 -27.37 -3.36 17.79
C PRO A 118 -26.40 -3.21 16.62
N PHE A 119 -25.45 -2.27 16.66
CA PHE A 119 -24.58 -1.96 15.53
C PHE A 119 -23.33 -2.85 15.46
N THR A 120 -23.55 -4.13 15.14
CA THR A 120 -22.46 -5.12 15.16
C THR A 120 -21.68 -5.16 13.85
N ARG A 121 -22.34 -4.96 12.70
CA ARG A 121 -21.75 -5.09 11.37
C ARG A 121 -20.93 -3.87 11.02
N LYS A 122 -19.64 -4.04 10.75
CA LYS A 122 -18.69 -2.97 10.44
C LYS A 122 -18.22 -3.10 8.99
N LEU A 123 -18.37 -2.05 8.21
CA LEU A 123 -17.91 -2.02 6.81
C LEU A 123 -17.13 -0.73 6.51
N PRO A 124 -15.98 -0.82 5.82
CA PRO A 124 -15.38 0.34 5.17
C PRO A 124 -16.38 0.96 4.19
N HIS A 125 -16.61 2.27 4.27
CA HIS A 125 -17.56 2.96 3.40
C HIS A 125 -16.86 3.78 2.31
N SER A 126 -15.85 4.56 2.70
CA SER A 126 -15.08 5.37 1.77
C SER A 126 -13.77 5.79 2.40
N GLY A 127 -12.82 6.22 1.58
CA GLY A 127 -11.65 6.93 2.09
C GLY A 127 -10.94 7.75 1.04
N ARG A 128 -10.01 8.58 1.49
CA ARG A 128 -9.16 9.41 0.67
C ARG A 128 -7.75 9.29 1.20
N VAL A 129 -6.83 8.91 0.34
CA VAL A 129 -5.41 8.80 0.70
C VAL A 129 -4.62 9.80 -0.13
N VAL A 130 -3.70 10.53 0.50
CA VAL A 130 -2.83 11.51 -0.14
C VAL A 130 -1.40 11.26 0.32
N VAL A 131 -0.51 10.94 -0.62
CA VAL A 131 0.92 10.73 -0.40
C VAL A 131 1.65 12.07 -0.43
N SER A 132 2.65 12.22 0.42
CA SER A 132 3.55 13.37 0.35
C SER A 132 4.50 13.21 -0.82
N LEU A 133 4.43 14.13 -1.79
CA LEU A 133 5.39 14.16 -2.90
C LEU A 133 6.79 14.59 -2.49
N LYS A 134 6.89 15.30 -1.36
CA LYS A 134 8.16 15.75 -0.82
C LYS A 134 8.91 14.61 -0.14
N SER A 135 8.17 13.65 0.40
CA SER A 135 8.72 12.58 1.24
C SER A 135 7.88 11.32 1.10
N PRO A 136 7.85 10.69 -0.09
CA PRO A 136 7.10 9.47 -0.28
C PRO A 136 7.70 8.33 0.57
N PRO A 137 6.88 7.36 1.00
CA PRO A 137 7.37 6.20 1.73
C PRO A 137 8.25 5.34 0.80
N ILE A 138 9.35 4.82 1.34
CA ILE A 138 10.38 4.07 0.59
C ILE A 138 10.69 2.73 1.27
N VAL A 139 10.96 1.70 0.48
CA VAL A 139 11.34 0.36 0.96
C VAL A 139 12.63 0.44 1.76
N GLY A 140 12.61 -0.11 2.98
CA GLY A 140 13.74 -0.08 3.90
C GLY A 140 13.74 1.11 4.88
N MET A 141 12.78 2.03 4.78
CA MET A 141 12.61 3.06 5.79
C MET A 141 12.25 2.45 7.15
N ASN A 142 13.04 2.79 8.16
CA ASN A 142 12.78 2.41 9.54
C ASN A 142 11.81 3.41 10.20
N PHE A 143 10.98 2.93 11.11
CA PHE A 143 10.15 3.74 12.03
C PHE A 143 9.11 4.65 11.36
N ILE A 144 8.03 4.02 10.90
CA ILE A 144 6.82 4.69 10.46
C ILE A 144 5.86 4.74 11.64
N LYS A 145 5.55 5.94 12.12
CA LYS A 145 4.52 6.14 13.14
C LYS A 145 3.20 6.38 12.43
N LYS A 146 2.20 5.59 12.79
CA LYS A 146 0.82 5.73 12.35
C LYS A 146 -0.01 6.32 13.48
N GLY A 147 -0.48 7.55 13.30
CA GLY A 147 -1.43 8.21 14.18
C GLY A 147 -2.85 8.08 13.62
N ILE A 148 -3.79 7.62 14.43
CA ILE A 148 -5.21 7.52 14.08
C ILE A 148 -6.00 8.45 15.00
N HIS A 149 -6.73 9.38 14.41
CA HIS A 149 -7.51 10.39 15.08
C HIS A 149 -8.98 10.22 14.69
N LEU A 150 -9.85 10.05 15.67
CA LEU A 150 -11.29 10.08 15.41
C LEU A 150 -11.73 11.53 15.22
N GLU A 151 -12.26 11.85 14.05
CA GLU A 151 -12.75 13.20 13.76
C GLU A 151 -14.20 13.39 14.18
N SER A 152 -15.06 12.47 13.76
CA SER A 152 -16.49 12.57 14.00
C SER A 152 -17.16 11.21 14.13
N LYS A 153 -18.28 11.22 14.86
CA LYS A 153 -19.27 10.15 14.92
C LYS A 153 -20.60 10.76 14.48
N GLU A 154 -21.23 10.14 13.49
CA GLU A 154 -22.46 10.66 12.89
C GLU A 154 -23.51 9.57 12.85
N ALA A 155 -24.74 9.88 13.23
CA ALA A 155 -25.89 9.03 12.91
C ALA A 155 -26.51 9.54 11.60
N ARG A 156 -26.49 8.72 10.55
CA ARG A 156 -27.18 9.02 9.29
C ARG A 156 -28.45 8.19 9.21
N SER A 157 -29.59 8.86 9.13
CA SER A 157 -30.87 8.20 8.86
C SER A 157 -30.94 7.90 7.37
N TYR A 158 -31.07 6.61 7.03
CA TYR A 158 -31.49 6.19 5.70
C TYR A 158 -32.96 5.77 5.83
N SER A 159 -33.88 6.63 5.38
CA SER A 159 -35.35 6.45 5.40
C SER A 159 -36.02 6.26 6.78
N PRO A 160 -37.21 6.84 7.03
CA PRO A 160 -38.00 6.54 8.22
C PRO A 160 -38.45 5.06 8.34
N LYS A 161 -38.28 4.26 7.28
CA LYS A 161 -38.58 2.81 7.29
C LYS A 161 -37.37 1.92 7.59
N HIS A 162 -36.13 2.42 7.47
CA HIS A 162 -34.95 1.60 7.71
C HIS A 162 -34.20 2.05 8.96
N SER A 163 -33.47 1.11 9.54
CA SER A 163 -32.65 1.35 10.70
C SER A 163 -31.58 2.40 10.38
N SER A 164 -31.26 3.25 11.36
CA SER A 164 -30.20 4.24 11.18
C SER A 164 -28.85 3.57 10.90
N ILE A 165 -27.96 4.23 10.17
CA ILE A 165 -26.58 3.79 9.94
C ILE A 165 -25.69 4.75 10.73
N LEU A 166 -24.73 4.21 11.47
CA LEU A 166 -23.76 5.03 12.20
C LEU A 166 -22.47 5.10 11.40
N HIS A 167 -21.89 6.29 11.29
CA HIS A 167 -20.62 6.51 10.62
C HIS A 167 -19.57 7.00 11.62
N THR A 168 -18.34 6.52 11.46
CA THR A 168 -17.17 7.13 12.07
C THR A 168 -16.25 7.64 10.99
N ARG A 169 -15.75 8.87 11.17
CA ARG A 169 -14.70 9.44 10.32
C ARG A 169 -13.40 9.46 11.09
N ARG A 170 -12.33 8.92 10.49
CA ARG A 170 -11.00 8.88 11.08
C ARG A 170 -10.01 9.56 10.14
N LYS A 171 -9.07 10.29 10.73
CA LYS A 171 -7.85 10.78 10.11
C LYS A 171 -6.68 9.91 10.51
N ILE A 172 -5.94 9.44 9.52
CA ILE A 172 -4.79 8.58 9.68
C ILE A 172 -3.60 9.34 9.10
N HIS A 173 -2.57 9.51 9.92
CA HIS A 173 -1.33 10.15 9.55
C HIS A 173 -0.21 9.12 9.60
N LEU A 174 0.46 8.91 8.47
CA LEU A 174 1.75 8.22 8.43
C LEU A 174 2.86 9.24 8.36
N TYR A 175 3.80 9.14 9.30
CA TYR A 175 4.99 9.98 9.31
C TYR A 175 6.21 9.17 9.69
N GLN A 176 7.34 9.51 9.07
CA GLN A 176 8.65 9.04 9.48
C GLN A 176 9.00 9.74 10.79
N TRP A 177 9.35 8.97 11.82
CA TRP A 177 9.62 9.54 13.15
C TRP A 177 11.04 10.13 13.27
N PHE A 178 12.03 9.51 12.63
CA PHE A 178 13.44 9.85 12.78
C PHE A 178 14.15 9.95 11.42
N PRO A 179 15.10 10.89 11.23
CA PRO A 179 15.60 11.89 12.18
C PRO A 179 14.73 13.14 12.31
N VAL A 180 13.89 13.43 11.32
CA VAL A 180 12.97 14.57 11.32
C VAL A 180 11.56 14.05 11.05
N ARG A 181 10.60 14.49 11.88
CA ARG A 181 9.19 14.16 11.67
C ARG A 181 8.75 14.64 10.30
N THR A 182 8.45 13.68 9.43
CA THR A 182 8.12 13.96 8.03
C THR A 182 6.84 13.24 7.65
N ASP A 183 5.83 13.99 7.24
CA ASP A 183 4.57 13.42 6.80
C ASP A 183 4.78 12.67 5.48
N LEU A 184 4.45 11.38 5.50
CA LEU A 184 4.57 10.48 4.35
C LEU A 184 3.23 10.36 3.62
N LEU A 185 2.13 10.28 4.38
CA LEU A 185 0.79 10.06 3.83
C LEU A 185 -0.27 10.47 4.85
N ASN A 186 -1.39 10.98 4.33
CA ASN A 186 -2.60 11.23 5.09
C ASN A 186 -3.77 10.43 4.50
N GLU A 187 -4.57 9.80 5.35
CA GLU A 187 -5.81 9.15 4.97
C GLU A 187 -6.98 9.71 5.77
N ASP A 188 -8.06 10.08 5.08
CA ASP A 188 -9.39 10.29 5.66
C ASP A 188 -10.22 9.05 5.35
N CYS A 189 -10.68 8.29 6.35
CA CYS A 189 -11.54 7.12 6.12
C CYS A 189 -12.87 7.22 6.86
N VAL A 190 -13.91 6.66 6.26
CA VAL A 190 -15.25 6.56 6.81
C VAL A 190 -15.61 5.08 6.94
N THR A 191 -15.97 4.68 8.15
CA THR A 191 -16.50 3.35 8.45
C THR A 191 -18.00 3.47 8.74
N ALA A 192 -18.79 2.60 8.12
CA ALA A 192 -20.22 2.48 8.39
C ALA A 192 -20.49 1.29 9.30
N PHE A 193 -21.43 1.48 10.23
CA PHE A 193 -21.92 0.46 11.12
C PHE A 193 -23.40 0.25 10.88
N TYR A 194 -23.76 -1.01 10.64
CA TYR A 194 -25.11 -1.44 10.36
C TYR A 194 -25.65 -2.25 11.53
N PRO A 195 -26.97 -2.17 11.79
CA PRO A 195 -27.59 -2.99 12.80
C PRO A 195 -27.67 -4.46 12.37
N ASP A 196 -27.78 -5.38 13.33
CA ASP A 196 -27.85 -6.83 13.12
C ASP A 196 -28.88 -7.27 12.08
N LYS A 197 -29.99 -6.55 11.95
CA LYS A 197 -31.06 -6.82 10.98
C LYS A 197 -31.10 -5.73 9.93
N TYR A 198 -30.01 -5.57 9.18
CA TYR A 198 -29.99 -4.70 8.02
C TYR A 198 -30.48 -5.45 6.78
N ASP A 199 -31.62 -5.01 6.25
CA ASP A 199 -32.32 -5.55 5.08
C ASP A 199 -32.05 -4.72 3.80
N GLY A 200 -30.97 -3.95 3.81
CA GLY A 200 -30.61 -3.10 2.68
C GLY A 200 -30.39 -3.93 1.41
N LYS A 201 -31.07 -3.54 0.34
CA LYS A 201 -30.81 -4.06 -1.00
C LYS A 201 -29.43 -3.59 -1.47
N PRO A 202 -28.76 -4.34 -2.35
CA PRO A 202 -27.56 -3.86 -3.04
C PRO A 202 -27.81 -2.47 -3.63
N ASN A 203 -26.85 -1.58 -3.46
CA ASN A 203 -26.94 -0.23 -4.01
C ASN A 203 -26.76 -0.32 -5.53
N GLN A 204 -27.72 0.21 -6.27
CA GLN A 204 -27.49 0.58 -7.67
C GLN A 204 -26.59 1.81 -7.69
N PHE A 205 -25.54 1.76 -8.51
CA PHE A 205 -24.62 2.88 -8.67
C PHE A 205 -24.75 3.41 -10.09
N ASP A 206 -25.60 4.41 -10.23
CA ASP A 206 -25.85 5.07 -11.50
C ASP A 206 -24.66 5.95 -11.91
N GLY A 207 -24.37 6.00 -13.21
CA GLY A 207 -23.40 6.93 -13.78
C GLY A 207 -21.95 6.46 -13.84
N LEU A 208 -21.70 5.15 -13.66
CA LEU A 208 -20.50 4.56 -14.23
C LEU A 208 -20.64 4.45 -15.75
N PRO A 209 -19.54 4.61 -16.51
CA PRO A 209 -19.53 4.22 -17.91
C PRO A 209 -20.04 2.78 -18.01
N GLY A 210 -20.83 2.48 -19.04
CA GLY A 210 -21.22 1.10 -19.29
C GLY A 210 -19.99 0.20 -19.37
N SER A 211 -20.11 -1.09 -19.06
CA SER A 211 -19.00 -2.05 -19.23
C SER A 211 -18.48 -2.10 -20.68
N SER A 212 -19.29 -1.66 -21.65
CA SER A 212 -18.93 -1.43 -23.05
C SER A 212 -18.12 -0.16 -23.31
N GLU A 213 -18.21 0.84 -22.43
CA GLU A 213 -17.50 2.14 -22.53
C GLU A 213 -16.22 2.18 -21.69
N GLY A 214 -16.17 1.40 -20.61
CA GLY A 214 -14.98 1.19 -19.81
C GLY A 214 -13.96 0.30 -20.52
N PHE A 215 -12.68 0.61 -20.37
CA PHE A 215 -11.63 -0.31 -20.83
C PHE A 215 -11.47 -1.40 -19.77
N LEU A 216 -11.97 -2.61 -20.04
CA LEU A 216 -11.64 -3.79 -19.23
C LEU A 216 -10.12 -3.89 -19.15
N SER A 217 -9.62 -3.80 -17.94
CA SER A 217 -8.17 -3.73 -17.69
C SER A 217 -7.65 -5.02 -17.09
N TYR A 218 -8.47 -5.74 -16.33
CA TYR A 218 -8.01 -6.92 -15.62
C TYR A 218 -9.21 -7.73 -15.10
N SER A 219 -9.08 -9.06 -14.99
CA SER A 219 -10.01 -9.87 -14.21
C SER A 219 -9.25 -10.84 -13.32
N PHE A 220 -9.86 -11.20 -12.20
CA PHE A 220 -9.32 -12.20 -11.27
C PHE A 220 -10.44 -12.84 -10.45
N MET A 221 -10.22 -14.07 -10.02
CA MET A 221 -11.11 -14.77 -9.09
C MET A 221 -10.45 -14.85 -7.71
N PRO A 222 -10.92 -14.09 -6.69
CA PRO A 222 -10.40 -14.21 -5.33
C PRO A 222 -10.82 -15.55 -4.73
N THR A 223 -9.85 -16.39 -4.40
CA THR A 223 -10.08 -17.64 -3.66
C THR A 223 -10.19 -17.38 -2.16
N ARG A 224 -10.79 -18.32 -1.42
CA ARG A 224 -10.86 -18.25 0.06
C ARG A 224 -9.49 -18.07 0.71
N TRP A 225 -8.49 -18.81 0.22
CA TRP A 225 -7.11 -18.72 0.70
C TRP A 225 -6.54 -17.32 0.52
N ARG A 226 -6.70 -16.73 -0.68
CA ARG A 226 -6.18 -15.39 -0.96
C ARG A 226 -6.82 -14.31 -0.09
N ILE A 227 -8.13 -14.37 0.13
CA ILE A 227 -8.83 -13.42 1.00
C ILE A 227 -8.34 -13.57 2.43
N ARG A 228 -8.24 -14.79 2.95
CA ARG A 228 -7.74 -15.08 4.29
C ARG A 228 -6.30 -14.61 4.46
N ASP A 229 -5.41 -14.96 3.54
CA ASP A 229 -3.98 -14.63 3.64
C ASP A 229 -3.78 -13.11 3.60
N PHE A 230 -4.54 -12.40 2.75
CA PHE A 230 -4.56 -10.94 2.76
C PHE A 230 -5.14 -10.37 4.07
N ALA A 231 -6.18 -10.96 4.63
CA ALA A 231 -6.77 -10.55 5.92
C ALA A 231 -5.79 -10.69 7.08
N MET A 232 -5.04 -11.80 7.13
CA MET A 232 -4.00 -12.02 8.13
C MET A 232 -2.84 -11.05 7.94
N PHE A 233 -2.45 -10.81 6.68
CA PHE A 233 -1.37 -9.89 6.34
C PHE A 233 -1.70 -8.44 6.72
N SER A 234 -2.90 -7.97 6.34
CA SER A 234 -3.42 -6.62 6.64
C SER A 234 -3.94 -6.49 8.07
N GLN A 235 -3.88 -7.57 8.86
CA GLN A 235 -4.42 -7.67 10.22
C GLN A 235 -5.86 -7.15 10.35
N ASP A 236 -6.62 -7.17 9.26
CA ASP A 236 -8.05 -6.94 9.27
C ASP A 236 -8.74 -8.29 9.49
N THR A 237 -8.77 -8.70 10.76
CA THR A 237 -9.23 -10.02 11.21
C THR A 237 -10.75 -10.10 11.39
N HIS A 238 -11.53 -9.30 10.66
CA HIS A 238 -12.97 -9.49 10.66
C HIS A 238 -13.32 -10.86 10.06
N LYS A 239 -14.10 -11.66 10.80
CA LYS A 239 -14.45 -13.05 10.46
C LYS A 239 -15.14 -13.21 9.11
N ILE A 240 -15.84 -12.18 8.60
CA ILE A 240 -16.47 -12.21 7.26
C ILE A 240 -15.47 -12.45 6.12
N TYR A 241 -14.16 -12.33 6.38
CA TYR A 241 -13.09 -12.55 5.40
C TYR A 241 -12.49 -13.96 5.43
N TYR A 242 -12.71 -14.76 6.48
CA TYR A 242 -12.08 -16.08 6.60
C TYR A 242 -12.95 -17.17 7.24
N ASP A 243 -14.10 -16.83 7.82
CA ASP A 243 -15.05 -17.74 8.43
C ASP A 243 -16.39 -17.69 7.64
N PRO A 244 -16.65 -18.67 6.75
CA PRO A 244 -17.84 -18.68 5.91
C PRO A 244 -19.15 -18.77 6.69
N ASP A 245 -19.15 -19.44 7.85
CA ASP A 245 -20.35 -19.60 8.66
C ASP A 245 -20.68 -18.29 9.38
N TYR A 246 -19.65 -17.58 9.86
CA TYR A 246 -19.81 -16.24 10.39
C TYR A 246 -20.24 -15.24 9.31
N ALA A 247 -19.72 -15.33 8.09
CA ALA A 247 -20.18 -14.49 6.97
C ALA A 247 -21.68 -14.69 6.69
N LYS A 248 -22.15 -15.95 6.69
CA LYS A 248 -23.58 -16.27 6.56
C LYS A 248 -24.41 -15.77 7.73
N LEU A 249 -23.88 -15.82 8.96
CA LEU A 249 -24.53 -15.26 10.14
C LEU A 249 -24.78 -13.74 9.98
N GLU A 250 -23.85 -13.01 9.36
CA GLU A 250 -24.04 -11.60 9.01
C GLU A 250 -24.88 -11.37 7.73
N GLY A 251 -25.38 -12.43 7.11
CA GLY A 251 -26.26 -12.37 5.94
C GLY A 251 -25.54 -12.34 4.59
N TYR A 252 -24.24 -12.66 4.55
CA TYR A 252 -23.50 -12.77 3.30
C TYR A 252 -23.56 -14.20 2.72
N PRO A 253 -23.67 -14.37 1.39
CA PRO A 253 -23.72 -15.69 0.77
C PRO A 253 -22.40 -16.49 0.89
N ASP A 254 -21.26 -15.81 0.94
CA ASP A 254 -19.92 -16.40 1.14
C ASP A 254 -18.98 -15.32 1.72
N LEU A 255 -17.69 -15.63 1.85
CA LEU A 255 -16.66 -14.69 2.30
C LEU A 255 -16.65 -13.41 1.47
N VAL A 256 -16.60 -12.27 2.17
CA VAL A 256 -16.54 -10.95 1.55
C VAL A 256 -15.11 -10.67 1.10
N VAL A 257 -14.95 -10.09 -0.09
CA VAL A 257 -13.64 -9.64 -0.58
C VAL A 257 -13.33 -8.29 0.05
N GLN A 258 -12.23 -8.23 0.83
CA GLN A 258 -11.82 -7.02 1.53
C GLN A 258 -11.77 -5.80 0.59
N PRO A 259 -12.41 -4.67 0.92
CA PRO A 259 -12.32 -3.47 0.10
C PRO A 259 -10.87 -2.99 -0.10
N SER A 260 -10.02 -3.13 0.91
CA SER A 260 -8.58 -2.87 0.84
C SER A 260 -7.87 -3.72 -0.22
N LEU A 261 -8.21 -5.01 -0.33
CA LEU A 261 -7.70 -5.87 -1.41
C LEU A 261 -8.19 -5.39 -2.78
N GLN A 262 -9.47 -5.03 -2.90
CA GLN A 262 -10.03 -4.50 -4.16
C GLN A 262 -9.31 -3.22 -4.61
N VAL A 263 -9.12 -2.25 -3.71
CA VAL A 263 -8.38 -1.00 -3.97
C VAL A 263 -6.93 -1.29 -4.33
N THR A 264 -6.27 -2.21 -3.64
CA THR A 264 -4.90 -2.62 -3.94
C THR A 264 -4.76 -3.16 -5.35
N VAL A 265 -5.65 -4.08 -5.76
CA VAL A 265 -5.68 -4.64 -7.12
C VAL A 265 -5.99 -3.58 -8.17
N MET A 266 -6.97 -2.70 -7.93
CA MET A 266 -7.31 -1.60 -8.83
C MET A 266 -6.12 -0.66 -9.08
N LEU A 267 -5.37 -0.32 -8.03
CA LEU A 267 -4.19 0.54 -8.14
C LEU A 267 -3.03 -0.16 -8.83
N ASP A 268 -2.80 -1.44 -8.54
CA ASP A 268 -1.81 -2.24 -9.24
C ASP A 268 -2.07 -2.29 -10.74
N VAL A 269 -3.31 -2.59 -11.12
CA VAL A 269 -3.76 -2.62 -12.52
C VAL A 269 -3.54 -1.24 -13.15
N LEU A 270 -3.95 -0.16 -12.48
CA LEU A 270 -3.70 1.19 -12.98
C LEU A 270 -2.22 1.45 -13.25
N LEU A 271 -1.36 1.13 -12.29
CA LEU A 271 0.08 1.36 -12.37
C LEU A 271 0.73 0.51 -13.47
N ALA A 272 0.27 -0.72 -13.68
CA ALA A 272 0.75 -1.61 -14.74
C ALA A 272 0.43 -1.10 -16.16
N TYR A 273 -0.61 -0.27 -16.30
CA TYR A 273 -0.99 0.35 -17.58
C TYR A 273 -0.47 1.77 -17.77
N MET A 274 0.13 2.36 -16.75
CA MET A 274 0.72 3.69 -16.86
C MET A 274 2.13 3.61 -17.43
N HIS A 275 2.50 4.64 -18.21
CA HIS A 275 3.87 4.84 -18.62
C HIS A 275 4.82 4.99 -17.43
N GLN A 276 6.07 4.57 -17.66
CA GLN A 276 7.16 4.86 -16.74
C GLN A 276 7.20 6.37 -16.44
N GLY A 277 7.26 6.70 -15.15
CA GLY A 277 7.32 8.08 -14.68
C GLY A 277 6.01 8.68 -14.22
N PHE A 278 4.88 7.95 -14.19
CA PHE A 278 3.71 8.40 -13.43
C PHE A 278 3.69 7.81 -12.01
N MET A 279 3.16 8.58 -11.07
CA MET A 279 2.85 8.09 -9.73
C MET A 279 1.42 8.47 -9.33
N CYS A 280 0.78 7.61 -8.55
CA CYS A 280 -0.49 7.93 -7.91
C CYS A 280 -0.22 8.70 -6.62
N ASN A 281 -0.54 10.00 -6.62
CA ASN A 281 -0.32 10.88 -5.48
C ASN A 281 -1.50 10.84 -4.51
N ALA A 282 -2.72 10.80 -5.04
CA ALA A 282 -3.91 10.75 -4.22
C ALA A 282 -4.90 9.76 -4.81
N LEU A 283 -5.69 9.13 -3.95
CA LEU A 283 -6.82 8.31 -4.33
C LEU A 283 -8.01 8.66 -3.45
N GLU A 284 -9.20 8.56 -4.01
CA GLU A 284 -10.47 8.59 -3.29
C GLU A 284 -11.21 7.30 -3.65
N TYR A 285 -11.70 6.55 -2.67
CA TYR A 285 -12.42 5.31 -2.90
C TYR A 285 -13.76 5.30 -2.18
N ARG A 286 -14.71 4.57 -2.73
CA ARG A 286 -16.01 4.32 -2.13
C ARG A 286 -16.40 2.86 -2.34
N VAL A 287 -16.80 2.22 -1.26
CA VAL A 287 -17.33 0.86 -1.26
C VAL A 287 -18.84 0.96 -1.49
N ILE A 288 -19.31 0.33 -2.56
CA ILE A 288 -20.70 0.39 -3.00
C ILE A 288 -21.44 -0.85 -2.54
N ASN A 289 -20.90 -2.03 -2.87
CA ASN A 289 -21.44 -3.33 -2.51
C ASN A 289 -20.32 -4.29 -2.08
N PRO A 290 -20.62 -5.27 -1.20
CA PRO A 290 -19.72 -6.38 -0.95
C PRO A 290 -19.56 -7.22 -2.22
N LEU A 291 -18.34 -7.64 -2.51
CA LEU A 291 -18.04 -8.68 -3.50
C LEU A 291 -17.68 -9.97 -2.77
N PHE A 292 -17.81 -11.12 -3.44
CA PHE A 292 -17.70 -12.42 -2.80
C PHE A 292 -16.57 -13.27 -3.39
N CYS A 293 -16.05 -14.20 -2.58
CA CYS A 293 -15.04 -15.15 -3.02
C CYS A 293 -15.56 -16.10 -4.11
N ASN A 294 -14.64 -16.69 -4.87
CA ASN A 294 -14.90 -17.66 -5.94
C ASN A 294 -15.85 -17.14 -7.05
N ARG A 295 -15.93 -15.82 -7.24
CA ARG A 295 -16.60 -15.17 -8.37
C ARG A 295 -15.59 -14.38 -9.16
N GLU A 296 -15.75 -14.30 -10.48
CA GLU A 296 -14.88 -13.44 -11.26
C GLU A 296 -15.14 -11.97 -10.91
N ILE A 297 -14.06 -11.24 -10.61
CA ILE A 297 -14.06 -9.79 -10.43
C ILE A 297 -13.32 -9.16 -11.60
N ARG A 298 -13.98 -8.25 -12.30
CA ARG A 298 -13.46 -7.48 -13.41
C ARG A 298 -13.13 -6.07 -12.95
N VAL A 299 -11.96 -5.58 -13.33
CA VAL A 299 -11.48 -4.22 -13.07
C VAL A 299 -11.56 -3.43 -14.38
N PHE A 300 -12.34 -2.37 -14.35
CA PHE A 300 -12.49 -1.45 -15.46
C PHE A 300 -11.79 -0.14 -15.15
N ARG A 301 -11.23 0.50 -16.17
CA ARG A 301 -10.69 1.86 -16.08
C ARG A 301 -11.35 2.76 -17.11
N TYR A 302 -11.48 4.02 -16.73
CA TYR A 302 -11.97 5.07 -17.61
C TYR A 302 -11.15 6.35 -17.40
N PRO A 303 -10.56 6.92 -18.47
CA PRO A 303 -9.85 8.20 -18.36
C PRO A 303 -10.84 9.27 -17.91
N TYR A 304 -10.63 9.81 -16.71
CA TYR A 304 -11.53 10.81 -16.15
C TYR A 304 -10.99 12.21 -16.43
N SER A 305 -11.39 12.78 -17.56
CA SER A 305 -11.17 14.20 -17.79
C SER A 305 -12.21 15.02 -17.03
N GLY A 306 -11.90 15.35 -15.78
CA GLY A 306 -12.66 16.38 -15.04
C GLY A 306 -12.61 17.76 -15.71
N THR A 307 -11.76 17.92 -16.72
CA THR A 307 -11.61 19.03 -17.66
C THR A 307 -12.30 18.67 -18.97
N ASN A 308 -12.84 19.61 -19.75
CA ASN A 308 -13.41 19.35 -21.10
C ASN A 308 -12.37 18.89 -22.14
N GLN A 309 -11.21 18.39 -21.71
CA GLN A 309 -10.20 17.77 -22.56
C GLN A 309 -9.96 16.37 -22.03
N PRO A 310 -10.33 15.30 -22.77
CA PRO A 310 -9.89 13.95 -22.45
C PRO A 310 -8.39 14.00 -22.22
N LEU A 311 -7.92 13.49 -21.08
CA LEU A 311 -6.51 13.15 -20.98
C LEU A 311 -6.34 12.04 -22.02
N CYS A 312 -5.82 12.39 -23.19
CA CYS A 312 -5.69 11.42 -24.26
C CYS A 312 -4.79 10.32 -23.71
N LEU A 313 -5.35 9.12 -23.51
CA LEU A 313 -4.54 7.95 -23.17
C LEU A 313 -3.54 7.65 -24.30
N ASP A 314 -3.75 8.23 -25.49
CA ASP A 314 -2.81 8.20 -26.61
C ASP A 314 -1.53 9.01 -26.33
N ASP A 315 -1.58 10.09 -25.54
CA ASP A 315 -0.38 10.76 -24.99
C ASP A 315 0.27 9.94 -23.86
N LEU A 316 -0.40 8.86 -23.41
CA LEU A 316 0.01 7.91 -22.38
C LEU A 316 0.20 6.48 -22.90
N THR A 317 0.26 6.27 -24.22
CA THR A 317 0.68 5.01 -24.84
C THR A 317 1.94 5.25 -25.68
N PRO A 318 2.86 4.28 -25.81
CA PRO A 318 3.91 4.39 -26.80
C PRO A 318 3.23 4.07 -28.13
N ASP A 319 3.32 5.01 -29.05
CA ASP A 319 3.04 4.88 -30.48
C ASP A 319 2.94 3.41 -30.95
N PRO A 320 1.74 2.89 -31.25
CA PRO A 320 1.60 1.71 -32.06
C PRO A 320 1.54 2.16 -33.52
N THR A 321 2.63 2.69 -34.07
CA THR A 321 2.70 2.81 -35.53
C THR A 321 2.54 1.39 -36.10
N ALA A 322 1.36 1.13 -36.65
CA ALA A 322 0.92 -0.01 -37.48
C ALA A 322 -0.23 -0.85 -36.90
N LEU A 323 -1.20 -1.08 -37.82
CA LEU A 323 -2.34 -2.00 -37.84
C LEU A 323 -3.63 -1.45 -37.21
N ILE A 324 -4.67 -1.08 -37.98
CA ILE A 324 -5.21 -1.72 -39.19
C ILE A 324 -5.76 -0.66 -40.18
N GLU A 325 -5.46 -0.86 -41.46
CA GLU A 325 -6.10 -0.24 -42.62
C GLU A 325 -7.63 -0.43 -42.58
N LEU A 326 -8.37 0.67 -42.71
CA LEU A 326 -9.69 0.66 -43.34
C LEU A 326 -9.69 1.74 -44.42
N GLU A 327 -9.48 1.25 -45.65
CA GLU A 327 -9.78 1.94 -46.90
C GLU A 327 -11.23 2.43 -46.93
N GLY A 328 -11.45 3.60 -47.53
CA GLY A 328 -12.77 3.99 -48.01
C GLY A 328 -13.06 5.49 -48.06
N SER A 329 -12.59 6.13 -49.14
CA SER A 329 -13.10 7.39 -49.73
C SER A 329 -12.47 8.74 -49.32
N LEU A 330 -11.50 9.20 -50.13
CA LEU A 330 -11.64 10.37 -51.06
C LEU A 330 -12.68 11.43 -50.65
N LYS A 331 -12.43 12.74 -50.50
CA LYS A 331 -11.43 13.71 -50.99
C LYS A 331 -11.51 14.93 -50.05
N ASP A 332 -10.40 15.53 -49.64
CA ASP A 332 -10.00 16.86 -50.14
C ASP A 332 -8.64 17.28 -49.57
N LYS A 333 -7.89 18.02 -50.38
CA LYS A 333 -6.52 18.45 -50.12
C LYS A 333 -6.50 19.84 -49.47
N SER A 334 -5.36 20.09 -48.82
CA SER A 334 -4.76 21.40 -48.59
C SER A 334 -5.34 22.26 -47.48
N THR A 335 -4.91 22.03 -46.24
CA THR A 335 -4.17 23.04 -45.45
C THR A 335 -3.61 22.40 -44.17
N THR A 336 -2.52 22.97 -43.65
CA THR A 336 -2.10 22.84 -42.25
C THR A 336 -1.31 21.59 -41.84
N ARG A 337 -0.15 21.36 -42.47
CA ARG A 337 0.91 20.48 -41.92
C ARG A 337 2.11 21.24 -41.31
N GLN A 338 2.09 22.58 -41.29
CA GLN A 338 3.20 23.40 -40.79
C GLN A 338 2.93 24.25 -39.54
N GLU A 339 1.70 24.30 -39.02
CA GLU A 339 1.37 25.10 -37.81
C GLU A 339 1.30 24.29 -36.50
N ILE A 340 1.37 22.96 -36.56
CA ILE A 340 1.26 22.11 -35.35
C ILE A 340 2.61 21.93 -34.63
N LYS A 341 3.75 22.38 -35.20
CA LYS A 341 5.07 22.16 -34.59
C LYS A 341 5.60 23.28 -33.69
N ARG A 342 4.88 24.40 -33.49
CA ARG A 342 5.39 25.53 -32.67
C ARG A 342 4.36 26.24 -31.78
N SER A 343 3.26 25.61 -31.40
CA SER A 343 2.40 26.10 -30.31
C SER A 343 2.84 25.54 -28.96
N ILE A 344 3.86 26.19 -28.41
CA ILE A 344 4.08 26.48 -26.99
C ILE A 344 3.16 25.69 -26.03
N LEU A 345 3.57 24.46 -25.68
CA LEU A 345 3.15 23.84 -24.42
C LEU A 345 3.67 24.75 -23.29
N PRO A 346 2.81 25.33 -22.45
CA PRO A 346 3.30 26.08 -21.32
C PRO A 346 4.12 25.13 -20.44
N ARG A 347 5.37 25.53 -20.11
CA ARG A 347 6.24 24.92 -19.09
C ARG A 347 5.64 25.05 -17.66
N ARG A 348 4.34 24.78 -17.50
CA ARG A 348 3.59 24.95 -16.26
C ARG A 348 3.31 23.59 -15.63
N SER A 349 3.86 23.40 -14.42
CA SER A 349 3.41 22.51 -13.34
C SER A 349 2.78 21.18 -13.76
N GLY A 350 3.55 20.10 -13.60
CA GLY A 350 3.23 18.67 -13.80
C GLY A 350 1.81 18.30 -14.20
N LEU A 351 1.67 17.66 -15.37
CA LEU A 351 0.45 17.01 -15.85
C LEU A 351 -0.21 16.22 -14.71
N LYS A 352 -1.41 16.66 -14.30
CA LYS A 352 -2.27 15.97 -13.34
C LYS A 352 -3.41 15.30 -14.10
N GLY A 353 -3.44 13.98 -14.09
CA GLY A 353 -4.56 13.19 -14.62
C GLY A 353 -5.46 12.69 -13.50
N ARG A 354 -6.74 12.46 -13.80
CA ARG A 354 -7.62 11.66 -12.94
C ARG A 354 -8.08 10.43 -13.71
N VAL A 355 -8.15 9.29 -13.03
CA VAL A 355 -8.63 8.03 -13.60
C VAL A 355 -9.71 7.47 -12.68
N LEU A 356 -10.82 7.06 -13.29
CA LEU A 356 -11.88 6.33 -12.63
C LEU A 356 -11.63 4.84 -12.83
N ILE A 357 -11.72 4.07 -11.75
CA ILE A 357 -11.53 2.61 -11.77
C ILE A 357 -12.63 2.01 -10.91
N TRP A 358 -13.19 0.89 -11.32
CA TRP A 358 -14.14 0.16 -10.49
C TRP A 358 -14.01 -1.34 -10.65
N THR A 359 -14.53 -2.05 -9.65
CA THR A 359 -14.72 -3.50 -9.70
C THR A 359 -16.17 -3.85 -9.98
N GLU A 360 -16.37 -4.90 -10.77
CA GLU A 360 -17.67 -5.50 -11.08
C GLU A 360 -17.55 -7.02 -10.98
N ASP A 361 -18.52 -7.70 -10.36
CA ASP A 361 -18.57 -9.16 -10.42
C ASP A 361 -19.18 -9.68 -11.73
N GLU A 362 -19.26 -11.00 -11.86
CA GLU A 362 -19.93 -11.68 -12.99
C GLU A 362 -21.41 -11.33 -13.15
N ASN A 363 -22.08 -10.82 -12.10
CA ASN A 363 -23.49 -10.44 -12.10
C ASN A 363 -23.72 -8.95 -12.41
N GLY A 364 -22.66 -8.19 -12.70
CA GLY A 364 -22.77 -6.74 -12.89
C GLY A 364 -22.79 -5.94 -11.58
N THR A 365 -22.54 -6.57 -10.44
CA THR A 365 -22.56 -5.87 -9.14
C THR A 365 -21.28 -5.08 -8.97
N VAL A 366 -21.41 -3.75 -8.90
CA VAL A 366 -20.29 -2.85 -8.66
C VAL A 366 -19.85 -2.94 -7.20
N GLY A 367 -18.61 -3.33 -6.97
CA GLY A 367 -18.04 -3.48 -5.64
C GLY A 367 -17.51 -2.17 -5.08
N THR A 368 -16.39 -1.72 -5.62
CA THR A 368 -15.67 -0.53 -5.17
C THR A 368 -15.36 0.38 -6.35
N VAL A 369 -15.45 1.69 -6.13
CA VAL A 369 -15.10 2.72 -7.10
C VAL A 369 -13.92 3.54 -6.56
N VAL A 370 -12.93 3.80 -7.41
CA VAL A 370 -11.70 4.55 -7.09
C VAL A 370 -11.50 5.68 -8.10
N PHE A 371 -11.22 6.87 -7.58
CA PHE A 371 -10.73 8.02 -8.31
C PHE A 371 -9.26 8.23 -7.96
N ALA A 372 -8.37 7.92 -8.88
CA ALA A 372 -6.93 8.09 -8.70
C ALA A 372 -6.47 9.41 -9.35
N THR A 373 -5.72 10.21 -8.59
CA THR A 373 -5.00 11.38 -9.10
C THR A 373 -3.56 10.99 -9.42
N LEU A 374 -3.23 11.08 -10.70
CA LEU A 374 -1.93 10.75 -11.24
C LEU A 374 -1.14 12.02 -11.47
N ILE A 375 0.16 11.95 -11.22
CA ILE A 375 1.08 13.03 -11.55
C ILE A 375 2.24 12.49 -12.37
N LYS A 376 2.66 13.26 -13.39
CA LYS A 376 3.90 12.99 -14.11
C LYS A 376 5.09 13.37 -13.22
N ARG A 377 6.01 12.44 -13.01
CA ARG A 377 7.25 12.65 -12.27
C ARG A 377 8.20 13.44 -13.17
N THR A 378 8.60 14.62 -12.70
CA THR A 378 9.61 15.47 -13.37
C THR A 378 11.01 15.30 -12.77
N SER A 379 11.22 14.31 -11.90
CA SER A 379 12.44 14.05 -11.09
C SER A 379 12.74 15.13 -10.02
N PRO A 380 13.38 14.77 -8.89
CA PRO A 380 14.61 13.97 -8.80
C PRO A 380 14.42 12.48 -8.50
N VAL A 381 15.45 11.71 -8.83
CA VAL A 381 15.73 10.38 -8.29
C VAL A 381 16.07 10.57 -6.80
N TRP A 382 15.60 9.69 -5.94
CA TRP A 382 16.01 9.66 -4.54
C TRP A 382 16.99 8.49 -4.41
N GLN A 383 18.11 8.70 -3.70
CA GLN A 383 19.14 7.68 -3.54
C GLN A 383 19.27 7.30 -2.07
N LEU A 384 19.32 5.99 -1.80
CA LEU A 384 19.72 5.47 -0.50
C LEU A 384 21.20 5.74 -0.31
N ASP A 385 21.54 6.58 0.65
CA ASP A 385 22.89 6.72 1.17
C ASP A 385 23.25 5.44 1.92
N SER A 386 24.17 4.67 1.33
CA SER A 386 24.61 3.38 1.88
C SER A 386 25.31 3.49 3.24
N ARG A 387 25.84 4.67 3.60
CA ARG A 387 26.53 4.89 4.89
C ARG A 387 25.55 5.04 6.02
N THR A 388 24.48 5.78 5.77
CA THR A 388 23.53 6.19 6.80
C THR A 388 22.23 5.41 6.77
N GLY A 389 21.94 4.73 5.65
CA GLY A 389 20.64 4.14 5.37
C GLY A 389 19.55 5.17 5.13
N TYR A 390 19.88 6.47 5.00
CA TYR A 390 18.93 7.53 4.71
C TYR A 390 18.73 7.72 3.22
N ILE A 391 17.62 8.33 2.86
CA ILE A 391 17.26 8.55 1.47
C ILE A 391 17.25 10.03 1.20
N LEU A 392 18.13 10.43 0.31
CA LEU A 392 18.43 11.81 0.00
C LEU A 392 17.97 12.10 -1.45
N PRO A 393 17.42 13.28 -1.73
CA PRO A 393 17.29 13.74 -3.11
C PRO A 393 18.65 13.60 -3.80
N VAL A 394 18.70 13.04 -5.00
CA VAL A 394 19.95 12.99 -5.77
C VAL A 394 20.48 14.43 -5.91
N GLY A 395 21.68 14.65 -5.39
CA GLY A 395 22.35 15.96 -5.35
C GLY A 395 22.31 16.71 -4.01
N SER A 396 21.59 16.23 -2.98
CA SER A 396 21.70 16.84 -1.65
C SER A 396 22.92 16.30 -0.91
N THR A 397 23.82 17.18 -0.51
CA THR A 397 24.87 16.87 0.47
C THR A 397 24.26 16.91 1.88
N TRP A 398 24.68 15.99 2.76
CA TRP A 398 24.42 16.08 4.19
C TRP A 398 24.88 17.46 4.69
N PRO A 399 24.19 18.13 5.65
CA PRO A 399 24.72 19.36 6.23
C PRO A 399 26.16 19.10 6.66
N PRO A 400 27.15 19.94 6.31
CA PRO A 400 28.53 19.68 6.66
C PRO A 400 28.61 19.41 8.16
N GLU A 401 29.28 18.33 8.56
CA GLU A 401 29.58 18.04 9.96
C GLU A 401 29.96 19.37 10.62
N GLU A 402 29.11 19.84 11.52
CA GLU A 402 29.45 20.96 12.40
C GLU A 402 30.78 20.57 13.01
N LYS A 403 31.84 21.30 12.65
CA LYS A 403 33.21 21.05 13.09
C LYS A 403 33.16 20.87 14.60
N ARG A 404 33.20 19.62 15.06
CA ARG A 404 33.45 19.33 16.47
C ARG A 404 34.78 20.00 16.75
N ASN A 405 34.75 21.02 17.59
CA ASN A 405 35.94 21.66 18.12
C ASN A 405 36.77 20.56 18.81
N ASN A 406 37.75 20.03 18.08
CA ASN A 406 38.77 19.13 18.61
C ASN A 406 39.73 19.94 19.46
N ASN A 407 39.30 20.28 20.68
CA ASN A 407 40.21 20.61 21.77
C ASN A 407 40.24 19.41 22.71
N HIS A 408 41.06 18.41 22.35
CA HIS A 408 41.68 17.53 23.35
C HIS A 408 43.12 17.19 22.93
N PRO A 409 44.05 17.13 23.90
CA PRO A 409 45.47 17.09 23.64
C PRO A 409 45.93 15.68 23.22
N THR A 410 46.81 15.69 22.23
CA THR A 410 47.55 14.55 21.68
C THR A 410 48.37 13.83 22.76
N GLY A 411 47.94 12.61 23.12
CA GLY A 411 48.77 11.60 23.77
C GLY A 411 49.17 10.54 22.74
N GLN A 412 50.42 10.57 22.32
CA GLN A 412 51.02 9.60 21.40
C GLN A 412 51.13 8.20 22.06
N ARG A 413 50.83 7.14 21.29
CA ARG A 413 51.49 5.84 21.41
C ARG A 413 51.78 5.29 20.00
N PRO A 414 52.94 4.65 19.77
CA PRO A 414 53.30 4.08 18.48
C PRO A 414 52.61 2.73 18.28
N LEU A 415 52.11 2.49 17.07
CA LEU A 415 51.75 1.16 16.59
C LEU A 415 52.87 0.64 15.70
N GLU A 416 53.28 -0.59 15.99
CA GLU A 416 54.31 -1.36 15.33
C GLU A 416 53.91 -1.74 13.89
N ASP A 417 54.93 -1.82 13.05
CA ASP A 417 54.94 -2.35 11.69
C ASP A 417 54.36 -3.77 11.62
N ASP A 418 53.41 -3.99 10.71
CA ASP A 418 53.13 -5.32 10.19
C ASP A 418 53.21 -5.27 8.66
N THR A 419 54.33 -5.76 8.15
CA THR A 419 54.67 -5.83 6.73
C THR A 419 54.00 -7.05 6.11
N ARG A 420 52.94 -6.84 5.32
CA ARG A 420 52.40 -7.89 4.44
C ARG A 420 53.00 -7.79 3.04
N ASN A 421 53.70 -8.86 2.71
CA ASN A 421 54.27 -9.25 1.43
C ASN A 421 53.19 -9.37 0.33
N PRO A 422 53.33 -8.76 -0.86
CA PRO A 422 52.38 -8.91 -1.96
C PRO A 422 53.00 -9.75 -3.09
N ASP A 423 52.99 -11.08 -2.97
CA ASP A 423 53.31 -11.97 -4.11
C ASP A 423 52.55 -13.30 -3.98
N GLN A 424 51.35 -13.36 -4.53
CA GLN A 424 50.73 -14.61 -4.97
C GLN A 424 50.06 -14.36 -6.33
N GLU A 425 50.78 -14.73 -7.38
CA GLU A 425 50.25 -14.91 -8.73
C GLU A 425 49.18 -16.01 -8.71
N ILE A 426 47.96 -15.66 -9.14
CA ILE A 426 46.94 -16.64 -9.49
C ILE A 426 47.29 -17.15 -10.89
N VAL A 427 47.82 -18.37 -10.95
CA VAL A 427 47.99 -19.10 -12.21
C VAL A 427 46.65 -19.77 -12.55
N GLU A 428 45.94 -19.23 -13.55
CA GLU A 428 44.78 -19.91 -14.13
C GLU A 428 45.27 -21.03 -15.07
N GLU A 429 44.89 -22.28 -14.79
CA GLU A 429 45.14 -23.40 -15.71
C GLU A 429 44.17 -23.32 -16.90
N PRO A 430 44.64 -23.52 -18.15
CA PRO A 430 43.78 -23.48 -19.32
C PRO A 430 42.88 -24.72 -19.43
N VAL A 431 41.59 -24.48 -19.63
CA VAL A 431 40.59 -25.50 -19.98
C VAL A 431 40.96 -26.07 -21.35
N THR A 432 41.24 -27.37 -21.41
CA THR A 432 41.50 -28.08 -22.67
C THR A 432 40.21 -28.69 -23.22
N PHE A 433 39.97 -28.43 -24.50
CA PHE A 433 38.82 -28.91 -25.27
C PHE A 433 39.28 -30.01 -26.22
N ASP A 434 38.42 -30.99 -26.50
CA ASP A 434 38.67 -31.97 -27.55
C ASP A 434 38.57 -31.35 -28.96
N SER A 435 38.88 -32.15 -29.99
CA SER A 435 38.81 -31.74 -31.39
C SER A 435 37.40 -31.38 -31.88
N LEU A 436 36.38 -31.49 -31.02
CA LEU A 436 34.98 -31.10 -31.25
C LEU A 436 34.50 -29.98 -30.31
N GLY A 437 35.42 -29.34 -29.56
CA GLY A 437 35.12 -28.18 -28.72
C GLY A 437 34.43 -28.49 -27.39
N ARG A 438 34.57 -29.70 -26.84
CA ARG A 438 33.97 -30.10 -25.54
C ARG A 438 35.04 -30.19 -24.44
N PRO A 439 34.75 -29.74 -23.20
CA PRO A 439 35.70 -29.82 -22.10
C PRO A 439 35.96 -31.28 -21.70
N ILE A 440 37.23 -31.68 -21.66
CA ILE A 440 37.64 -33.06 -21.37
C ILE A 440 37.67 -33.28 -19.85
N LEU A 441 36.70 -34.03 -19.31
CA LEU A 441 36.71 -34.47 -17.91
C LEU A 441 37.54 -35.75 -17.75
N ARG A 442 38.63 -35.70 -16.96
CA ARG A 442 39.44 -36.88 -16.62
C ARG A 442 38.63 -37.84 -15.74
N HIS A 443 38.39 -39.04 -16.25
CA HIS A 443 37.77 -40.15 -15.52
C HIS A 443 38.69 -40.72 -14.43
N ILE A 444 38.21 -40.78 -13.19
CA ILE A 444 38.74 -41.66 -12.15
C ILE A 444 37.89 -42.93 -12.13
N SER A 445 38.51 -44.08 -12.37
CA SER A 445 37.93 -45.41 -12.28
C SER A 445 38.15 -46.01 -10.88
N GLN A 446 37.11 -46.49 -10.20
CA GLN A 446 37.11 -47.68 -9.31
C GLN A 446 35.69 -48.04 -8.82
N PRO A 447 35.43 -49.28 -8.32
CA PRO A 447 34.20 -50.03 -8.63
C PRO A 447 33.11 -50.02 -7.54
N LEU A 448 31.91 -50.40 -7.98
CA LEU A 448 30.65 -50.58 -7.26
C LEU A 448 30.77 -51.41 -5.95
N ARG A 449 30.51 -50.77 -4.80
CA ARG A 449 29.92 -51.40 -3.60
C ARG A 449 29.02 -50.42 -2.84
N ALA A 450 27.86 -50.96 -2.46
CA ALA A 450 26.92 -50.54 -1.41
C ALA A 450 26.46 -49.07 -1.36
N TRP A 451 25.16 -48.88 -1.51
CA TRP A 451 24.42 -47.66 -1.14
C TRP A 451 24.63 -47.33 0.35
N PRO A 452 24.92 -46.07 0.69
CA PRO A 452 24.43 -45.50 1.94
C PRO A 452 23.61 -44.23 1.71
N SER A 453 22.57 -44.13 2.54
CA SER A 453 21.75 -42.95 2.84
C SER A 453 22.47 -41.61 2.71
N ARG A 454 22.02 -40.75 1.79
CA ARG A 454 22.39 -39.32 1.78
C ARG A 454 21.62 -38.57 2.86
N HIS A 455 22.34 -38.08 3.87
CA HIS A 455 21.92 -36.92 4.68
C HIS A 455 22.13 -35.63 3.86
N PRO A 456 21.19 -34.67 3.85
CA PRO A 456 21.31 -33.47 3.05
C PRO A 456 21.67 -32.25 3.92
N TRP A 457 22.90 -32.17 4.47
CA TRP A 457 23.46 -30.92 5.01
C TRP A 457 24.99 -30.96 4.97
N GLN A 458 25.58 -30.71 3.81
CA GLN A 458 26.89 -30.04 3.78
C GLN A 458 26.57 -28.57 3.53
N GLN A 459 26.56 -27.78 4.61
CA GLN A 459 26.52 -26.33 4.51
C GLN A 459 27.78 -25.88 3.79
N ASN A 460 27.61 -25.07 2.76
CA ASN A 460 28.74 -24.49 2.04
C ASN A 460 29.42 -23.48 2.97
N ASP A 461 30.74 -23.34 2.91
CA ASP A 461 31.46 -22.36 3.76
C ASP A 461 30.93 -20.92 3.56
N ASP A 462 30.38 -20.64 2.37
CA ASP A 462 29.69 -19.39 2.04
C ASP A 462 28.41 -19.16 2.88
N ASP A 463 27.66 -20.22 3.21
CA ASP A 463 26.45 -20.15 4.04
C ASP A 463 26.80 -19.84 5.50
N ILE A 464 27.94 -20.36 5.97
CA ILE A 464 28.46 -20.09 7.33
C ILE A 464 28.91 -18.62 7.43
N ALA A 465 29.63 -18.11 6.43
CA ALA A 465 30.05 -16.71 6.38
C ALA A 465 28.85 -15.74 6.33
N ALA A 466 27.79 -16.09 5.59
CA ALA A 466 26.56 -15.31 5.56
C ALA A 466 25.83 -15.28 6.92
N LEU A 467 25.77 -16.43 7.61
CA LEU A 467 25.17 -16.53 8.95
C LEU A 467 25.95 -15.76 10.01
N ASP A 468 27.30 -15.79 9.95
CA ASP A 468 28.14 -15.02 10.86
C ASP A 468 28.02 -13.51 10.61
N SER A 469 27.94 -13.08 9.35
CA SER A 469 27.67 -11.69 8.99
C SER A 469 26.33 -11.20 9.52
N GLU A 470 25.27 -12.01 9.41
CA GLU A 470 23.95 -11.69 9.97
C GLU A 470 23.98 -11.61 11.50
N ARG A 471 24.69 -12.54 12.15
CA ARG A 471 24.86 -12.55 13.61
C ARG A 471 25.59 -11.30 14.11
N ASP A 472 26.62 -10.85 13.41
CA ASP A 472 27.35 -9.63 13.77
C ASP A 472 26.52 -8.37 13.51
N ALA A 473 25.73 -8.33 12.43
CA ALA A 473 24.77 -7.25 12.19
C ALA A 473 23.73 -7.15 13.32
N ARG A 474 23.22 -8.28 13.82
CA ARG A 474 22.30 -8.32 14.97
C ARG A 474 22.94 -7.81 16.26
N LYS A 475 24.21 -8.15 16.53
CA LYS A 475 24.96 -7.63 17.69
C LYS A 475 25.16 -6.12 17.61
N GLN A 476 25.56 -5.60 16.45
CA GLN A 476 25.74 -4.16 16.24
C GLN A 476 24.41 -3.41 16.40
N TYR A 477 23.31 -3.98 15.91
CA TYR A 477 21.98 -3.41 16.10
C TYR A 477 21.58 -3.37 17.58
N ALA A 478 21.77 -4.46 18.32
CA ALA A 478 21.49 -4.52 19.75
C ALA A 478 22.29 -3.47 20.56
N ALA A 479 23.58 -3.29 20.22
CA ALA A 479 24.43 -2.28 20.84
C ALA A 479 23.91 -0.85 20.61
N ARG A 480 23.50 -0.52 19.36
CA ARG A 480 22.91 0.79 19.03
C ARG A 480 21.58 1.05 19.72
N LEU A 481 20.77 -0.01 19.91
CA LEU A 481 19.49 0.09 20.61
C LEU A 481 19.70 0.43 22.10
N GLU A 482 20.68 -0.21 22.73
CA GLU A 482 21.06 0.06 24.12
C GLU A 482 21.67 1.47 24.29
N GLU A 483 22.51 1.91 23.34
CA GLU A 483 23.03 3.29 23.31
C GLU A 483 21.89 4.32 23.22
N SER A 484 20.92 4.08 22.34
CA SER A 484 19.74 4.93 22.19
C SER A 484 18.89 4.97 23.46
N ARG A 485 18.71 3.82 24.14
CA ARG A 485 18.01 3.74 25.42
C ARG A 485 18.73 4.53 26.51
N ASN A 486 20.06 4.47 26.53
CA ASN A 486 20.88 5.24 27.48
C ASN A 486 20.85 6.75 27.21
N LEU A 487 20.82 7.18 25.96
CA LEU A 487 20.62 8.60 25.59
C LEU A 487 19.25 9.11 26.05
N LEU A 488 18.18 8.33 25.86
CA LEU A 488 16.84 8.68 26.35
C LEU A 488 16.80 8.76 27.89
N LYS A 489 17.49 7.84 28.58
CA LYS A 489 17.69 7.89 30.04
C LYS A 489 18.36 9.19 30.49
N GLN A 490 19.40 9.62 29.78
CA GLN A 490 20.11 10.86 30.11
C GLN A 490 19.25 12.11 29.85
N LEU A 491 18.50 12.15 28.75
CA LEU A 491 17.60 13.26 28.43
C LEU A 491 16.47 13.39 29.45
N ALA A 492 15.80 12.29 29.81
CA ALA A 492 14.74 12.31 30.81
C ALA A 492 15.23 12.78 32.19
N ARG A 493 16.44 12.37 32.60
CA ARG A 493 17.08 12.87 33.84
C ARG A 493 17.34 14.37 33.80
N LYS A 494 17.77 14.91 32.66
CA LYS A 494 17.97 16.36 32.49
C LYS A 494 16.67 17.15 32.59
N GLU A 495 15.56 16.55 32.18
CA GLU A 495 14.23 17.18 32.22
C GLU A 495 13.48 16.99 33.55
N GLY A 496 14.08 16.30 34.54
CA GLY A 496 13.43 16.04 35.83
C GLY A 496 12.27 15.04 35.76
N ASN A 497 12.13 14.30 34.65
CA ASN A 497 11.07 13.32 34.45
C ASN A 497 11.44 12.00 35.15
N ASN A 498 10.50 11.47 35.95
CA ASN A 498 10.68 10.19 36.64
C ASN A 498 10.52 9.03 35.65
N PHE A 499 11.48 8.12 35.62
CA PHE A 499 11.67 7.15 34.53
C PHE A 499 10.67 5.98 34.54
N SER A 500 9.82 5.86 35.56
CA SER A 500 8.86 4.75 35.73
C SER A 500 7.78 4.68 34.66
N ASP A 501 7.57 5.75 33.90
CA ASP A 501 6.42 5.87 32.99
C ASP A 501 6.80 5.65 31.50
N LEU A 502 8.06 5.29 31.22
CA LEU A 502 8.63 5.19 29.86
C LEU A 502 9.15 3.79 29.46
N ASP A 503 9.23 2.84 30.39
CA ASP A 503 9.45 1.41 30.09
C ASP A 503 8.15 0.76 29.56
#